data_AF-A0A969IBV0-F1
#
_entry.id   AF-A0A969IBV0-F1
#
_cell.length_a   1.000
_cell.length_b   1.000
_cell.length_c   1.000
_cell.angle_alpha   90.00
_cell.angle_beta   90.00
_cell.angle_gamma   90.00
#
_symmetry.space_group_name_H-M   'P 1'
#
loop_
_entity.id
_entity.type
_entity.pdbx_description
1 polymer ?
#
loop_
_entity_poly.entity_id
_entity_poly.type
_entity_poly.pdbx_seq_one_letter_code
_entity_poly.pdbx_strand_id
1 'polypeptide(L)'
;VSSKWVSSRDNNFNYDFRVSFPPEELAKGEVTYNYGMWRFPREEVPFPAGELPGVSVFYKDDAGDVFHTYSTYGRGVEVMMGTYNMLDLVPKGRDEKKVDYKMEWLRHHDRYEPTQGAQALPAAGSCCRG
;
A
#
# COMPACT_ATOMS: atom_id res chain seq x y z
N VAL A 1 -4.25 23.44 4.71
CA VAL A 1 -5.25 22.81 5.58
C VAL A 1 -4.56 21.71 6.36
N SER A 2 -4.54 21.77 7.69
CA SER A 2 -3.97 20.70 8.52
C SER A 2 -5.07 19.69 8.83
N SER A 3 -4.89 18.45 8.42
CA SER A 3 -5.79 17.35 8.77
C SER A 3 -5.35 16.69 10.07
N LYS A 4 -6.30 16.27 10.91
CA LYS A 4 -6.00 15.52 12.13
C LYS A 4 -5.74 14.06 11.78
N TRP A 5 -4.51 13.62 11.95
CA TRP A 5 -4.15 12.21 11.84
C TRP A 5 -4.56 11.46 13.09
N VAL A 6 -5.17 10.31 12.90
CA VAL A 6 -5.60 9.39 13.96
C VAL A 6 -5.16 7.97 13.60
N SER A 7 -5.07 7.09 14.60
CA SER A 7 -4.67 5.69 14.44
C SER A 7 -5.75 4.75 14.95
N SER A 8 -5.88 3.59 14.32
CA SER A 8 -6.74 2.48 14.73
C SER A 8 -6.10 1.51 15.71
N ARG A 9 -4.86 1.76 16.18
CA ARG A 9 -4.08 0.84 17.03
C ARG A 9 -4.87 0.23 18.19
N ASP A 10 -5.72 1.01 18.85
CA ASP A 10 -6.45 0.61 20.05
C ASP A 10 -7.93 0.28 19.78
N ASN A 11 -8.31 0.00 18.53
CA ASN A 11 -9.66 -0.40 18.17
C ASN A 11 -9.69 -1.43 17.02
N ASN A 12 -10.89 -1.89 16.68
CA ASN A 12 -11.10 -2.96 15.69
C ASN A 12 -11.29 -2.46 14.25
N PHE A 13 -11.13 -1.16 13.99
CA PHE A 13 -11.49 -0.54 12.70
C PHE A 13 -10.89 -1.28 11.49
N ASN A 14 -9.60 -1.62 11.55
CA ASN A 14 -8.94 -2.32 10.44
C ASN A 14 -9.52 -3.73 10.18
N TYR A 15 -9.98 -4.42 11.23
CA TYR A 15 -10.60 -5.74 11.11
C TYR A 15 -12.02 -5.63 10.52
N ASP A 16 -12.79 -4.62 10.96
CA ASP A 16 -14.15 -4.37 10.46
C ASP A 16 -14.16 -4.11 8.95
N PHE A 17 -13.12 -3.44 8.43
CA PHE A 17 -12.95 -3.16 6.99
C PHE A 17 -12.08 -4.17 6.24
N ARG A 18 -11.75 -5.30 6.87
CA ARG A 18 -11.01 -6.44 6.27
C ARG A 18 -9.65 -6.05 5.70
N VAL A 19 -8.90 -5.20 6.40
CA VAL A 19 -7.51 -4.82 6.06
C VAL A 19 -6.48 -5.30 7.08
N SER A 20 -6.91 -5.80 8.25
CA SER A 20 -6.08 -6.58 9.18
C SER A 20 -6.76 -7.93 9.45
N PHE A 21 -5.97 -8.99 9.59
CA PHE A 21 -6.46 -10.36 9.73
C PHE A 21 -5.93 -11.00 11.02
N PRO A 22 -6.80 -11.61 11.84
CA PRO A 22 -6.36 -12.33 13.03
C PRO A 22 -5.46 -13.53 12.66
N PRO A 23 -4.44 -13.86 13.48
CA PRO A 23 -3.56 -15.01 13.24
C PRO A 23 -4.31 -16.33 13.01
N GLU A 24 -5.46 -16.52 13.66
CA GLU A 24 -6.30 -17.70 13.51
C GLU A 24 -7.04 -17.77 12.17
N GLU A 25 -7.35 -16.64 11.54
CA GLU A 25 -7.89 -16.61 10.17
C GLU A 25 -6.76 -16.93 9.17
N LEU A 26 -5.60 -16.29 9.35
CA LEU A 26 -4.42 -16.54 8.53
C LEU A 26 -3.98 -18.01 8.59
N ALA A 27 -4.05 -18.64 9.77
CA ALA A 27 -3.71 -20.04 9.96
C ALA A 27 -4.59 -21.02 9.16
N LYS A 28 -5.81 -20.61 8.78
CA LYS A 28 -6.72 -21.39 7.94
C LYS A 28 -6.40 -21.26 6.45
N GLY A 29 -5.60 -20.27 6.05
CA GLY A 29 -5.27 -20.00 4.65
C GLY A 29 -6.42 -19.40 3.83
N GLU A 30 -7.52 -19.00 4.48
CA GLU A 30 -8.68 -18.38 3.84
C GLU A 30 -9.02 -17.06 4.53
N VAL A 31 -9.01 -15.95 3.79
CA VAL A 31 -9.39 -14.62 4.29
C VAL A 31 -10.38 -13.95 3.35
N THR A 32 -11.35 -13.21 3.90
CA THR A 32 -12.24 -12.38 3.08
C THR A 32 -11.60 -11.02 2.87
N TYR A 33 -11.37 -10.66 1.62
CA TYR A 33 -10.73 -9.41 1.23
C TYR A 33 -11.28 -8.92 -0.12
N ASN A 34 -11.48 -7.61 -0.26
CA ASN A 34 -12.05 -7.00 -1.45
C ASN A 34 -13.36 -7.69 -1.92
N TYR A 35 -14.28 -7.90 -0.97
CA TYR A 35 -15.59 -8.56 -1.19
C TYR A 35 -15.54 -10.00 -1.72
N GLY A 36 -14.37 -10.63 -1.73
CA GLY A 36 -14.18 -12.00 -2.17
C GLY A 36 -13.44 -12.85 -1.15
N MET A 37 -13.54 -14.16 -1.29
CA MET A 37 -12.70 -15.10 -0.53
C MET A 37 -11.36 -15.24 -1.24
N TRP A 38 -10.28 -15.01 -0.51
CA TRP A 38 -8.92 -15.20 -0.96
C TRP A 38 -8.32 -16.40 -0.26
N ARG A 39 -7.67 -17.26 -1.04
CA ARG A 39 -7.01 -18.46 -0.55
C ARG A 39 -5.52 -18.31 -0.78
N PHE A 40 -4.77 -18.50 0.29
CA PHE A 40 -3.31 -18.50 0.25
C PHE A 40 -2.82 -19.81 0.86
N PRO A 41 -1.88 -20.52 0.22
CA PRO A 41 -1.13 -21.56 0.91
C PRO A 41 -0.53 -20.98 2.19
N ARG A 42 -0.52 -21.76 3.27
CA ARG A 42 -0.11 -21.31 4.60
C ARG A 42 1.34 -20.77 4.60
N GLU A 43 2.17 -21.32 3.73
CA GLU A 43 3.58 -20.95 3.53
C GLU A 43 3.77 -19.71 2.64
N GLU A 44 2.71 -19.26 1.97
CA GLU A 44 2.75 -18.23 0.92
C GLU A 44 1.95 -16.97 1.27
N VAL A 45 1.51 -16.78 2.52
CA VAL A 45 0.82 -15.54 2.93
C VAL A 45 1.70 -14.35 2.53
N PRO A 46 1.36 -13.60 1.46
CA PRO A 46 2.29 -12.65 0.84
C PRO A 46 2.52 -11.39 1.69
N PHE A 47 1.90 -11.34 2.86
CA PHE A 47 1.69 -10.15 3.66
C PHE A 47 2.34 -10.35 5.03
N PRO A 48 3.59 -9.87 5.21
CA PRO A 48 4.42 -10.17 6.37
C PRO A 48 3.83 -9.77 7.72
N ALA A 49 2.78 -8.94 7.73
CA ALA A 49 2.14 -8.40 8.93
C ALA A 49 0.69 -8.86 9.13
N GLY A 50 0.12 -9.70 8.26
CA GLY A 50 -1.30 -10.03 8.33
C GLY A 50 -2.20 -8.84 8.00
N GLU A 51 -1.70 -7.91 7.18
CA GLU A 51 -2.42 -6.71 6.76
C GLU A 51 -2.41 -6.59 5.23
N LEU A 52 -3.51 -6.08 4.70
CA LEU A 52 -3.71 -5.82 3.27
C LEU A 52 -4.09 -4.36 3.04
N PRO A 53 -3.69 -3.76 1.91
CA PRO A 53 -3.95 -2.35 1.68
C PRO A 53 -5.43 -2.10 1.35
N GLY A 54 -6.03 -1.12 2.00
CA GLY A 54 -7.35 -0.62 1.66
C GLY A 54 -7.46 0.87 1.96
N VAL A 55 -8.32 1.55 1.20
CA VAL A 55 -8.69 2.94 1.40
C VAL A 55 -10.21 3.01 1.45
N SER A 56 -10.72 3.63 2.51
CA SER A 56 -12.14 3.85 2.73
C SER A 56 -12.40 5.33 2.94
N VAL A 57 -13.49 5.83 2.37
CA VAL A 57 -14.00 7.19 2.61
C VAL A 57 -15.37 7.10 3.25
N PHE A 58 -15.54 7.88 4.31
CA PHE A 58 -16.78 7.99 5.04
C PHE A 58 -17.32 9.40 4.93
N TYR A 59 -18.64 9.50 4.80
CA TYR A 59 -19.37 10.75 4.88
C TYR A 59 -20.27 10.70 6.10
N LYS A 60 -20.30 11.79 6.87
CA LYS A 60 -21.24 11.96 7.97
C LYS A 60 -22.20 13.08 7.62
N ASP A 61 -23.50 12.83 7.67
CA ASP A 61 -24.50 13.85 7.37
C ASP A 61 -24.87 14.70 8.60
N ASP A 62 -25.79 15.64 8.40
CA ASP A 62 -26.26 16.57 9.43
C ASP A 62 -27.11 15.87 10.51
N ALA A 63 -27.75 14.73 10.20
CA ALA A 63 -28.47 13.92 11.16
C ALA A 63 -27.53 13.09 12.06
N GLY A 64 -26.27 12.94 11.62
CA GLY A 64 -25.23 12.23 12.33
C GLY A 64 -24.98 10.81 11.80
N ASP A 65 -25.67 10.41 10.74
CA ASP A 65 -25.51 9.11 10.10
C ASP A 65 -24.18 9.05 9.34
N VAL A 66 -23.52 7.89 9.38
CA VAL A 66 -22.21 7.66 8.75
C VAL A 66 -22.35 6.67 7.61
N PHE A 67 -21.91 7.09 6.42
CA PHE A 67 -21.99 6.33 5.18
C PHE A 67 -20.58 5.95 4.71
N HIS A 68 -20.38 4.70 4.30
CA HIS A 68 -19.16 4.25 3.62
C HIS A 68 -19.33 4.48 2.13
N THR A 69 -18.88 5.64 1.65
CA THR A 69 -19.21 6.14 0.30
C THR A 69 -18.25 5.68 -0.77
N TYR A 70 -17.04 5.27 -0.38
CA TYR A 70 -16.05 4.73 -1.29
C TYR A 70 -15.15 3.74 -0.56
N SER A 71 -14.81 2.66 -1.23
CA SER A 71 -13.79 1.71 -0.81
C SER A 71 -12.98 1.25 -2.00
N THR A 72 -11.70 1.02 -1.77
CA THR A 72 -10.84 0.33 -2.74
C THR A 72 -9.77 -0.46 -2.01
N TYR A 73 -9.37 -1.57 -2.62
CA TYR A 73 -8.47 -2.56 -2.03
C TYR A 73 -7.42 -2.99 -3.05
N GLY A 74 -6.30 -3.52 -2.57
CA GLY A 74 -5.26 -4.08 -3.43
C GLY A 74 -4.70 -3.04 -4.36
N ARG A 75 -4.65 -3.33 -5.67
CA ARG A 75 -4.13 -2.37 -6.67
C ARG A 75 -4.99 -1.10 -6.82
N GLY A 76 -6.23 -1.10 -6.33
CA GLY A 76 -7.06 0.09 -6.40
C GLY A 76 -6.55 1.24 -5.53
N VAL A 77 -5.73 0.96 -4.51
CA VAL A 77 -5.08 1.99 -3.66
C VAL A 77 -3.98 2.76 -4.39
N GLU A 78 -3.54 2.30 -5.56
CA GLU A 78 -2.47 2.93 -6.35
C GLU A 78 -2.82 4.35 -6.81
N VAL A 79 -4.10 4.74 -6.77
CA VAL A 79 -4.53 6.13 -6.98
C VAL A 79 -3.83 7.11 -6.03
N MET A 80 -3.43 6.64 -4.84
CA MET A 80 -2.67 7.42 -3.86
C MET A 80 -1.15 7.41 -4.12
N MET A 81 -0.68 6.61 -5.09
CA MET A 81 0.73 6.43 -5.44
C MET A 81 1.08 7.15 -6.75
N GLY A 82 1.53 8.40 -6.66
CA GLY A 82 1.86 9.21 -7.84
C GLY A 82 2.91 8.58 -8.78
N THR A 83 3.84 7.78 -8.24
CA THR A 83 4.93 7.17 -9.02
C THR A 83 4.42 6.23 -10.12
N TYR A 84 3.42 5.38 -9.84
CA TYR A 84 2.92 4.45 -10.85
C TYR A 84 2.21 5.15 -12.00
N ASN A 85 1.46 6.21 -11.70
CA ASN A 85 0.83 7.03 -12.72
C ASN A 85 1.88 7.62 -13.69
N MET A 86 3.06 8.02 -13.18
CA MET A 86 4.15 8.53 -14.03
C MET A 86 4.81 7.43 -14.86
N LEU A 87 4.99 6.23 -14.30
CA LEU A 87 5.57 5.09 -15.03
C LEU A 87 4.65 4.58 -16.15
N ASP A 88 3.34 4.70 -16.00
CA ASP A 88 2.38 4.32 -17.05
C ASP A 88 2.45 5.20 -18.29
N LEU A 89 3.05 6.40 -18.19
CA LEU A 89 3.20 7.32 -19.31
C LEU A 89 4.37 6.96 -20.24
N VAL A 90 5.33 6.15 -19.78
CA VAL A 90 6.52 5.81 -20.56
C VAL A 90 6.35 4.48 -21.31
N PRO A 91 7.01 4.27 -22.47
CA PRO A 91 6.82 3.05 -23.28
C PRO A 91 7.09 1.73 -22.54
N LYS A 92 7.96 1.75 -21.52
CA LYS A 92 8.25 0.56 -20.70
C LYS A 92 7.18 0.26 -19.65
N GLY A 93 6.25 1.19 -19.43
CA GLY A 93 5.27 1.13 -18.35
C GLY A 93 5.96 0.93 -16.99
N ARG A 94 5.31 0.12 -16.15
CA ARG A 94 5.80 -0.24 -14.81
C ARG A 94 6.90 -1.30 -14.79
N ASP A 95 7.23 -1.91 -15.93
CA ASP A 95 8.25 -2.97 -16.05
C ASP A 95 8.04 -4.17 -15.08
N GLU A 96 6.78 -4.46 -14.72
CA GLU A 96 6.44 -5.59 -13.82
C GLU A 96 6.56 -6.94 -14.53
N LYS A 97 7.27 -7.89 -13.92
CA LYS A 97 7.40 -9.26 -14.43
C LYS A 97 6.05 -9.99 -14.45
N LYS A 98 5.93 -11.02 -15.29
CA LYS A 98 4.78 -11.93 -15.31
C LYS A 98 4.95 -13.01 -14.22
N VAL A 99 4.72 -12.60 -12.99
CA VAL A 99 4.75 -13.44 -11.77
C VAL A 99 3.43 -13.29 -11.02
N ASP A 100 3.14 -14.24 -10.13
CA ASP A 100 1.91 -14.24 -9.33
C ASP A 100 1.85 -13.02 -8.39
N TYR A 101 2.98 -12.66 -7.79
CA TYR A 101 3.11 -11.46 -6.96
C TYR A 101 3.90 -10.36 -7.67
N LYS A 102 3.17 -9.44 -8.32
CA LYS A 102 3.72 -8.34 -9.13
C LYS A 102 4.70 -7.42 -8.41
N MET A 103 4.66 -7.41 -7.07
CA MET A 103 5.47 -6.57 -6.20
C MET A 103 6.70 -7.29 -5.62
N GLU A 104 7.08 -8.46 -6.14
CA GLU A 104 8.25 -9.24 -5.68
C GLU A 104 9.58 -8.49 -5.78
N TRP A 105 9.63 -7.41 -6.57
CA TRP A 105 10.81 -6.58 -6.78
C TRP A 105 10.96 -5.52 -5.68
N LEU A 106 9.90 -5.19 -4.93
CA LEU A 106 9.95 -4.15 -3.92
C LEU A 106 10.83 -4.61 -2.75
N ARG A 107 11.76 -3.75 -2.35
CA ARG A 107 12.56 -3.93 -1.13
C ARG A 107 12.35 -2.72 -0.22
N HIS A 108 12.44 -2.95 1.09
CA HIS A 108 12.56 -1.84 2.02
C HIS A 108 13.83 -1.04 1.68
N HIS A 109 13.78 0.27 1.89
CA HIS A 109 14.85 1.20 1.52
C HIS A 109 16.23 0.79 2.07
N ASP A 110 16.26 0.21 3.27
CA ASP A 110 17.46 -0.29 3.97
C ASP A 110 17.98 -1.64 3.46
N ARG A 111 17.23 -2.33 2.57
CA ARG A 111 17.58 -3.65 2.03
C ARG A 111 18.12 -3.61 0.60
N TYR A 112 18.21 -2.43 0.00
CA TYR A 112 18.95 -2.27 -1.25
C TYR A 112 20.44 -2.33 -0.94
N GLU A 113 21.19 -3.09 -1.75
CA GLU A 113 22.64 -2.98 -1.71
C GLU A 113 23.03 -1.52 -2.00
N PRO A 114 23.98 -0.94 -1.26
CA PRO A 114 24.50 0.37 -1.60
C PRO A 114 24.99 0.31 -3.05
N THR A 115 24.43 1.16 -3.90
CA THR A 115 24.77 1.17 -5.33
C THR A 115 26.27 1.38 -5.46
N GLN A 116 27.00 0.34 -5.88
CA GLN A 116 28.41 0.47 -6.28
C GLN A 116 28.44 1.35 -7.53
N GLY A 117 28.56 2.67 -7.33
CA GLY A 117 28.52 3.64 -8.43
C GLY A 117 27.89 4.98 -8.09
N ALA A 118 27.20 5.13 -6.95
CA ALA A 118 26.85 6.45 -6.43
C ALA A 118 28.10 7.11 -5.80
N GLN A 119 29.11 7.38 -6.62
CA GLN A 119 30.08 8.41 -6.28
C GLN A 119 29.27 9.69 -6.07
N ALA A 120 29.32 10.24 -4.86
CA ALA A 120 28.83 11.58 -4.63
C ALA A 120 29.48 12.48 -5.67
N LEU A 121 28.69 13.01 -6.61
CA LEU A 121 29.12 14.12 -7.43
C LEU A 121 29.59 15.19 -6.42
N PRO A 122 30.82 15.72 -6.55
CA PRO A 122 31.23 16.84 -5.71
C PRO A 122 30.16 17.91 -5.85
N ALA A 123 29.73 18.49 -4.72
CA ALA A 123 28.70 19.51 -4.69
C ALA A 123 29.03 20.59 -5.73
N ALA A 124 28.31 20.60 -6.85
CA ALA A 124 28.43 21.66 -7.82
C ALA A 124 27.98 22.95 -7.13
N GLY A 125 28.88 23.93 -7.09
CA GLY A 125 28.64 25.21 -6.41
C GLY A 125 27.33 25.84 -6.85
N SER A 126 26.58 26.33 -5.85
CA SER A 126 25.35 27.10 -6.03
C SER A 126 25.54 28.22 -7.07
N CYS A 127 24.90 28.08 -8.23
CA CYS A 127 24.81 29.09 -9.27
C CYS A 127 23.60 29.99 -9.03
N CYS A 128 23.56 30.67 -7.88
CA CYS A 128 22.65 31.80 -7.66
C CYS A 128 23.40 32.91 -6.91
N ARG A 129 24.15 33.73 -7.65
CA ARG A 129 24.44 35.13 -7.30
C ARG A 129 24.28 35.97 -8.56
N GLY A 130 23.39 36.95 -8.49
CA GLY A 130 23.06 37.89 -9.56
C GLY A 130 21.71 38.50 -9.28
#